data_AF-A0A834UT01-F1
#
_entry.id   AF-A0A834UT01-F1
#
_cell.length_a   1.000
_cell.length_b   1.000
_cell.length_c   1.000
_cell.angle_alpha   90.00
_cell.angle_beta   90.00
_cell.angle_gamma   90.00
#
_symmetry.space_group_name_H-M   'P 1'
#
loop_
_entity.id
_entity.type
_entity.pdbx_description
1 polymer ?
#
loop_
_entity_poly.entity_id
_entity_poly.type
_entity_poly.pdbx_seq_one_letter_code
_entity_poly.pdbx_strand_id
1 'polypeptide(L)'
;MEPRSAAPGPPSWIPQIASGSATAAELIYHLAGALGTELQELARRFGPEAAAGLVPLVVRALEFLEKAAVGPAPDSLQVSAQQAELELRRLRQENEHLRRELRSGPQEEHALLQQLKEVTDKQRDELRAYNRDLLQRSQEMEALQEQLQRLLLVNAELRHKLAAVQAQLRAAQDREREHELPLQGPGKRAEEQRPELDPVTPEDPTHTPPQPEHPPEAGQCGFSREEVEQILQERNELKTNVFLLKEELAYFQRELLTDHRVPGLLLEAMKVAVRKQRKKIKAKMLGTPEEAESSDDEDGSWLQLSSNKGDDPPPSESRIQSFFGSWYHSEAEASEAKTSNTTPGELGEEEEAPQQPHLEPVGTPLAPNS
;
A
#
# COMPACT_ATOMS: atom_id res chain seq x y z
N MET A 1 -96.00 -37.75 -36.97
CA MET A 1 -96.67 -37.41 -38.24
C MET A 1 -97.05 -35.95 -38.11
N GLU A 2 -96.45 -34.96 -38.74
CA GLU A 2 -95.53 -34.85 -39.89
C GLU A 2 -94.79 -33.48 -39.78
N PRO A 3 -93.69 -33.29 -40.52
CA PRO A 3 -92.72 -32.22 -40.32
C PRO A 3 -93.10 -30.93 -41.07
N ARG A 4 -92.75 -29.75 -40.53
CA ARG A 4 -92.86 -28.47 -41.26
C ARG A 4 -91.47 -27.85 -41.46
N SER A 5 -90.96 -28.14 -42.66
CA SER A 5 -90.30 -27.26 -43.63
C SER A 5 -89.33 -26.18 -43.10
N ALA A 6 -88.05 -26.39 -43.41
CA ALA A 6 -86.98 -25.41 -43.31
C ALA A 6 -87.21 -24.22 -44.25
N ALA A 7 -87.06 -23.00 -43.73
CA ALA A 7 -87.00 -21.79 -44.54
C ALA A 7 -85.62 -21.67 -45.23
N PRO A 8 -85.56 -21.23 -46.51
CA PRO A 8 -84.30 -20.97 -47.18
C PRO A 8 -83.71 -19.64 -46.69
N GLY A 9 -82.44 -19.65 -46.30
CA GLY A 9 -81.67 -18.43 -45.98
C GLY A 9 -81.44 -17.55 -47.21
N PRO A 10 -81.08 -16.26 -47.02
CA PRO A 10 -80.90 -15.32 -48.11
C PRO A 10 -79.74 -15.73 -49.03
N PRO A 11 -79.82 -15.45 -50.33
CA PRO A 11 -78.77 -15.80 -51.28
C PRO A 11 -77.50 -15.02 -50.94
N SER A 12 -76.47 -15.74 -50.51
CA SER A 12 -75.10 -15.23 -50.40
C SER A 12 -74.59 -14.89 -51.80
N TRP A 13 -74.75 -13.65 -52.23
CA TRP A 13 -74.01 -13.10 -53.36
C TRP A 13 -72.58 -12.80 -52.93
N ILE A 14 -71.79 -13.86 -52.79
CA ILE A 14 -70.33 -13.76 -52.82
C ILE A 14 -69.92 -14.37 -54.15
N PRO A 15 -69.60 -13.57 -55.18
CA PRO A 15 -68.88 -14.09 -56.32
C PRO A 15 -67.56 -14.66 -55.81
N GLN A 16 -67.34 -15.96 -56.02
CA GLN A 16 -66.06 -16.60 -55.74
C GLN A 16 -64.99 -15.96 -56.63
N ILE A 17 -64.17 -15.09 -56.06
CA ILE A 17 -63.00 -14.53 -56.74
C ILE A 17 -61.92 -15.61 -56.68
N ALA A 18 -61.57 -16.11 -57.86
CA ALA A 18 -60.51 -17.06 -58.09
C ALA A 18 -59.16 -16.51 -57.60
N SER A 19 -58.37 -17.41 -57.02
CA SER A 19 -57.03 -17.19 -56.50
C SER A 19 -56.06 -16.58 -57.54
N GLY A 20 -55.91 -15.27 -57.48
CA GLY A 20 -54.72 -14.51 -57.84
C GLY A 20 -54.58 -13.43 -56.77
N SER A 21 -53.37 -13.06 -56.36
CA SER A 21 -53.16 -12.09 -55.27
C SER A 21 -53.65 -10.69 -55.68
N ALA A 22 -54.96 -10.45 -55.58
CA ALA A 22 -55.50 -9.13 -55.79
C ALA A 22 -54.91 -8.22 -54.70
N THR A 23 -54.23 -7.15 -55.12
CA THR A 23 -53.67 -6.19 -54.17
C THR A 23 -54.81 -5.60 -53.32
N ALA A 24 -54.52 -5.17 -52.09
CA ALA A 24 -55.54 -4.55 -51.25
C ALA A 24 -56.23 -3.36 -51.95
N ALA A 25 -55.51 -2.65 -52.82
CA ALA A 25 -56.03 -1.61 -53.70
C ALA A 25 -57.03 -2.15 -54.73
N GLU A 26 -56.74 -3.28 -55.41
CA GLU A 26 -57.67 -3.91 -56.36
C GLU A 26 -58.99 -4.33 -55.69
N LEU A 27 -58.94 -4.88 -54.48
CA LEU A 27 -60.14 -5.21 -53.71
C LEU A 27 -60.97 -3.97 -53.35
N ILE A 28 -60.32 -2.85 -53.03
CA ILE A 28 -60.99 -1.57 -52.77
C ILE A 28 -61.66 -1.02 -54.04
N TYR A 29 -61.02 -1.13 -55.22
CA TYR A 29 -61.63 -0.70 -56.48
C TYR A 29 -62.82 -1.58 -56.89
N HIS A 30 -62.75 -2.90 -56.68
CA HIS A 30 -63.90 -3.79 -56.92
C HIS A 30 -65.07 -3.47 -55.98
N LEU A 31 -64.78 -3.19 -54.70
CA LEU A 31 -65.79 -2.76 -53.73
C LEU A 31 -66.40 -1.39 -54.11
N ALA A 32 -65.59 -0.44 -54.55
CA ALA A 32 -66.05 0.86 -55.03
C ALA A 32 -67.01 0.72 -56.22
N GLY A 33 -66.72 -0.18 -57.15
CA GLY A 33 -67.60 -0.50 -58.28
C GLY A 33 -68.95 -1.08 -57.83
N ALA A 34 -68.94 -2.04 -56.91
CA ALA A 34 -70.16 -2.64 -56.36
C ALA A 34 -71.00 -1.63 -55.57
N LEU A 35 -70.36 -0.81 -54.73
CA LEU A 35 -71.02 0.28 -54.00
C LEU A 35 -71.60 1.32 -54.96
N GLY A 36 -70.89 1.63 -56.05
CA GLY A 36 -71.38 2.53 -57.09
C GLY A 36 -72.67 2.03 -57.75
N THR A 37 -72.77 0.73 -58.04
CA THR A 37 -73.99 0.14 -58.63
C THR A 37 -75.18 0.17 -57.66
N GLU A 38 -74.95 -0.06 -56.37
CA GLU A 38 -76.00 0.01 -55.34
C GLU A 38 -76.47 1.45 -55.09
N LEU A 39 -75.54 2.42 -55.08
CA LEU A 39 -75.87 3.84 -54.96
C LEU A 39 -76.65 4.35 -56.18
N GLN A 40 -76.34 3.84 -57.38
CA GLN A 40 -77.10 4.14 -58.60
C GLN A 40 -78.51 3.57 -58.55
N GLU A 41 -78.70 2.35 -58.03
CA GLU A 41 -80.02 1.75 -57.85
C GLU A 41 -80.82 2.48 -56.75
N LEU A 42 -80.16 2.97 -55.69
CA LEU A 42 -80.78 3.83 -54.68
C LEU A 42 -81.27 5.15 -55.30
N ALA A 43 -80.45 5.80 -56.12
CA ALA A 43 -80.83 7.02 -56.85
C ALA A 43 -82.00 6.77 -57.81
N ARG A 44 -82.05 5.59 -58.46
CA ARG A 44 -83.17 5.20 -59.35
C ARG A 44 -84.48 5.00 -58.61
N ARG A 45 -84.44 4.48 -57.38
CA ARG A 45 -85.64 4.17 -56.58
C ARG A 45 -86.17 5.34 -55.75
N PHE A 46 -85.29 6.17 -55.21
CA PHE A 46 -85.64 7.23 -54.25
C PHE A 46 -85.32 8.65 -54.76
N GLY A 47 -84.87 8.77 -56.01
CA GLY A 47 -84.49 10.04 -56.62
C GLY A 47 -83.01 10.40 -56.36
N PRO A 48 -82.44 11.29 -57.19
CA PRO A 48 -81.01 11.63 -57.12
C PRO A 48 -80.62 12.33 -55.81
N GLU A 49 -81.56 13.06 -55.19
CA GLU A 49 -81.33 13.77 -53.93
C GLU A 49 -81.01 12.84 -52.75
N ALA A 50 -81.55 11.62 -52.75
CA ALA A 50 -81.28 10.63 -51.71
C ALA A 50 -79.84 10.07 -51.78
N ALA A 51 -79.24 10.04 -52.98
CA ALA A 51 -77.87 9.56 -53.19
C ALA A 51 -76.83 10.69 -53.14
N ALA A 52 -77.21 11.93 -53.49
CA ALA A 52 -76.30 13.07 -53.63
C ALA A 52 -75.48 13.37 -52.36
N GLY A 53 -76.07 13.22 -51.17
CA GLY A 53 -75.35 13.43 -49.90
C GLY A 53 -74.47 12.26 -49.46
N LEU A 54 -74.79 11.03 -49.87
CA LEU A 54 -74.10 9.82 -49.43
C LEU A 54 -72.85 9.52 -50.27
N VAL A 55 -72.93 9.77 -51.59
CA VAL A 55 -71.84 9.50 -52.53
C VAL A 55 -70.51 10.13 -52.10
N PRO A 56 -70.43 11.44 -51.72
CA PRO A 56 -69.17 12.06 -51.31
C PRO A 56 -68.58 11.45 -50.02
N LEU A 57 -69.42 10.96 -49.10
CA LEU A 57 -68.97 10.33 -47.86
C LEU A 57 -68.38 8.94 -48.13
N VAL A 58 -69.02 8.16 -49.00
CA VAL A 58 -68.55 6.85 -49.43
C VAL A 58 -67.23 6.98 -50.20
N VAL A 59 -67.13 7.94 -51.12
CA VAL A 59 -65.89 8.23 -51.85
C VAL A 59 -64.77 8.61 -50.89
N ARG A 60 -64.98 9.54 -49.95
CA ARG A 60 -63.97 9.89 -48.93
C ARG A 60 -63.53 8.69 -48.09
N ALA A 61 -64.46 7.83 -47.69
CA ALA A 61 -64.12 6.61 -46.92
C ALA A 61 -63.27 5.64 -47.74
N LEU A 62 -63.60 5.45 -49.02
CA LEU A 62 -62.83 4.62 -49.95
C LEU A 62 -61.43 5.22 -50.22
N GLU A 63 -61.30 6.54 -50.34
CA GLU A 63 -60.01 7.23 -50.47
C GLU A 63 -59.12 7.05 -49.23
N PHE A 64 -59.68 7.07 -48.02
CA PHE A 64 -58.92 6.80 -46.80
C PHE A 64 -58.46 5.35 -46.73
N LEU A 65 -59.31 4.41 -47.14
CA LEU A 65 -58.97 2.99 -47.23
C LEU A 65 -57.86 2.75 -48.27
N GLU A 66 -57.93 3.41 -49.43
CA GLU A 66 -56.91 3.31 -50.48
C GLU A 66 -55.55 3.83 -49.98
N LYS A 67 -55.52 5.01 -49.35
CA LYS A 67 -54.28 5.56 -48.77
C LYS A 67 -53.67 4.66 -47.70
N ALA A 68 -54.50 4.04 -46.86
CA ALA A 68 -54.04 3.11 -45.83
C ALA A 68 -53.54 1.78 -46.42
N ALA A 69 -54.17 1.29 -47.49
CA ALA A 69 -53.83 0.04 -48.16
C ALA A 69 -52.58 0.15 -49.05
N VAL A 70 -52.39 1.29 -49.71
CA VAL A 70 -51.20 1.58 -50.53
C VAL A 70 -49.97 1.89 -49.66
N GLY A 71 -50.18 2.38 -48.43
CA GLY A 71 -49.12 2.65 -47.47
C GLY A 71 -48.22 3.84 -47.85
N PRO A 72 -47.22 4.18 -47.03
CA PRO A 72 -46.22 5.18 -47.40
C PRO A 72 -45.47 4.73 -48.66
N ALA A 73 -45.09 5.70 -49.52
CA ALA A 73 -44.47 5.42 -50.80
C ALA A 73 -43.29 4.42 -50.65
N PRO A 74 -43.17 3.43 -51.56
CA PRO A 74 -42.17 2.38 -51.47
C PRO A 74 -40.76 2.96 -51.35
N ASP A 75 -40.49 4.09 -51.99
CA ASP A 75 -39.20 4.79 -51.94
C ASP A 75 -38.87 5.30 -50.53
N SER A 76 -39.86 5.80 -49.77
CA SER A 76 -39.63 6.30 -48.40
C SER A 76 -39.36 5.16 -47.42
N LEU A 77 -40.05 4.02 -47.57
CA LEU A 77 -39.79 2.83 -46.76
C LEU A 77 -38.44 2.21 -47.13
N GLN A 78 -38.10 2.19 -48.42
CA GLN A 78 -36.84 1.66 -48.92
C GLN A 78 -35.65 2.48 -48.41
N VAL A 79 -35.74 3.81 -48.42
CA VAL A 79 -34.70 4.69 -47.85
C VAL A 79 -34.54 4.45 -46.35
N SER A 80 -35.64 4.34 -45.59
CA SER A 80 -35.59 4.04 -44.16
C SER A 80 -34.98 2.66 -43.87
N ALA A 81 -35.31 1.65 -44.69
CA ALA A 81 -34.76 0.30 -44.56
C ALA A 81 -33.25 0.29 -44.87
N GLN A 82 -32.82 0.97 -45.94
CA GLN A 82 -31.41 1.10 -46.29
C GLN A 82 -30.60 1.81 -45.19
N GLN A 83 -31.17 2.85 -44.59
CA GLN A 83 -30.54 3.57 -43.49
C GLN A 83 -30.39 2.67 -42.25
N ALA A 84 -31.42 1.92 -41.88
CA ALA A 84 -31.37 0.94 -40.79
C ALA A 84 -30.36 -0.19 -41.06
N GLU A 85 -30.22 -0.63 -42.32
CA GLU A 85 -29.20 -1.62 -42.70
C GLU A 85 -27.77 -1.09 -42.52
N LEU A 86 -27.51 0.16 -42.89
CA LEU A 86 -26.20 0.79 -42.72
C LEU A 86 -25.84 0.94 -41.25
N GLU A 87 -26.80 1.36 -40.42
CA GLU A 87 -26.62 1.44 -38.97
C GLU A 87 -26.34 0.06 -38.36
N LEU A 88 -27.08 -0.97 -38.79
CA LEU A 88 -26.84 -2.33 -38.32
C LEU A 88 -25.46 -2.87 -38.75
N ARG A 89 -25.00 -2.53 -39.97
CA ARG A 89 -23.63 -2.86 -40.41
C ARG A 89 -22.58 -2.17 -39.55
N ARG A 90 -22.76 -0.88 -39.26
CA ARG A 90 -21.87 -0.10 -38.39
C ARG A 90 -21.81 -0.69 -36.98
N LEU A 91 -22.97 -0.93 -36.36
CA LEU A 91 -23.04 -1.52 -35.01
C LEU A 91 -22.42 -2.91 -34.95
N ARG A 92 -22.57 -3.72 -36.01
CA ARG A 92 -21.88 -5.03 -36.10
C ARG A 92 -20.37 -4.88 -36.13
N GLN A 93 -19.84 -3.94 -36.92
CA GLN A 93 -18.40 -3.67 -36.97
C GLN A 93 -17.87 -3.18 -35.62
N GLU A 94 -18.58 -2.25 -34.97
CA GLU A 94 -18.24 -1.77 -33.63
C GLU A 94 -18.29 -2.92 -32.60
N ASN A 95 -19.31 -3.79 -32.65
CA ASN A 95 -19.41 -4.93 -31.74
C ASN A 95 -18.28 -5.94 -31.97
N GLU A 96 -17.90 -6.20 -33.22
CA GLU A 96 -16.75 -7.04 -33.53
C GLU A 96 -15.44 -6.43 -33.04
N HIS A 97 -15.27 -5.12 -33.18
CA HIS A 97 -14.10 -4.41 -32.67
C HIS A 97 -14.00 -4.51 -31.15
N LEU A 98 -15.08 -4.20 -30.42
CA LEU A 98 -15.15 -4.31 -28.97
C LEU A 98 -14.91 -5.75 -28.50
N ARG A 99 -15.40 -6.76 -29.24
CA ARG A 99 -15.11 -8.17 -28.95
C ARG A 99 -13.65 -8.54 -29.16
N ARG A 100 -12.94 -7.91 -30.11
CA ARG A 100 -11.49 -8.10 -30.29
C ARG A 100 -10.72 -7.43 -29.16
N GLU A 101 -11.09 -6.21 -28.77
CA GLU A 101 -10.47 -5.48 -27.66
C GLU A 101 -10.68 -6.20 -26.31
N LEU A 102 -11.89 -6.71 -26.06
CA LEU A 102 -12.18 -7.50 -24.87
C LEU A 102 -11.43 -8.83 -24.84
N ARG A 103 -11.02 -9.36 -26.00
CA ARG A 103 -10.17 -10.57 -26.08
C ARG A 103 -8.68 -10.24 -25.97
N SER A 104 -8.24 -9.05 -26.35
CA SER A 104 -6.84 -8.63 -26.23
C SER A 104 -6.50 -8.11 -24.83
N GLY A 105 -7.42 -7.43 -24.14
CA GLY A 105 -7.25 -7.02 -22.74
C GLY A 105 -6.80 -8.14 -21.78
N PRO A 106 -7.43 -9.33 -21.78
CA PRO A 106 -6.99 -10.44 -20.93
C PRO A 106 -5.63 -11.00 -21.36
N GLN A 107 -5.17 -10.80 -22.60
CA GLN A 107 -3.88 -11.34 -23.05
C GLN A 107 -2.69 -10.63 -22.39
N GLU A 108 -2.78 -9.31 -22.21
CA GLU A 108 -1.77 -8.53 -21.48
C GLU A 108 -1.76 -8.90 -19.99
N GLU A 109 -2.95 -9.03 -19.38
CA GLU A 109 -3.10 -9.51 -18.00
C GLU A 109 -2.55 -10.93 -17.83
N HIS A 110 -2.81 -11.84 -18.78
CA HIS A 110 -2.24 -13.19 -18.78
C HIS A 110 -0.71 -13.18 -18.90
N ALA A 111 -0.15 -12.30 -19.73
CA ALA A 111 1.30 -12.14 -19.86
C ALA A 111 1.93 -11.62 -18.55
N LEU A 112 1.31 -10.62 -17.93
CA LEU A 112 1.76 -10.10 -16.63
C LEU A 112 1.65 -11.16 -15.53
N LEU A 113 0.55 -11.92 -15.47
CA LEU A 113 0.38 -13.03 -14.53
C LEU A 113 1.41 -14.13 -14.76
N GLN A 114 1.78 -14.41 -16.01
CA GLN A 114 2.84 -15.36 -16.32
C GLN A 114 4.20 -14.86 -15.84
N GLN A 115 4.53 -13.58 -16.07
CA GLN A 115 5.76 -12.98 -15.54
C GLN A 115 5.81 -13.00 -14.01
N LEU A 116 4.71 -12.66 -13.34
CA LEU A 116 4.60 -12.73 -11.88
C LEU A 116 4.77 -14.16 -11.38
N LYS A 117 4.19 -15.15 -12.08
CA LYS A 117 4.37 -16.57 -11.76
C LYS A 117 5.84 -16.98 -11.90
N GLU A 118 6.50 -16.60 -12.99
CA GLU A 118 7.92 -16.92 -13.21
C GLU A 118 8.82 -16.30 -12.13
N VAL A 119 8.58 -15.04 -11.74
CA VAL A 119 9.32 -14.39 -10.65
C VAL A 119 9.05 -15.10 -9.32
N THR A 120 7.79 -15.43 -9.04
CA THR A 120 7.42 -16.15 -7.81
C THR A 120 8.06 -17.54 -7.75
N ASP A 121 8.08 -18.27 -8.86
CA ASP A 121 8.68 -19.61 -8.92
C ASP A 121 10.21 -19.53 -8.78
N LYS A 122 10.87 -18.52 -9.38
CA LYS A 122 12.29 -18.24 -9.14
C LYS A 122 12.59 -17.95 -7.67
N GLN A 123 11.82 -17.06 -7.04
CA GLN A 123 11.98 -16.74 -5.62
C GLN A 123 11.78 -17.96 -4.73
N ARG A 124 10.82 -18.84 -5.05
CA ARG A 124 10.65 -20.11 -4.32
C ARG A 124 11.85 -21.03 -4.46
N ASP A 125 12.42 -21.13 -5.65
CA ASP A 125 13.60 -21.97 -5.90
C ASP A 125 14.86 -21.40 -5.24
N GLU A 126 15.03 -20.07 -5.26
CA GLU A 126 16.08 -19.37 -4.52
C GLU A 126 15.95 -19.60 -3.01
N LEU A 127 14.74 -19.50 -2.44
CA LEU A 127 14.50 -19.81 -1.03
C LEU A 127 14.79 -21.27 -0.71
N ARG A 128 14.46 -22.21 -1.60
CA ARG A 128 14.80 -23.63 -1.42
C ARG A 128 16.31 -23.87 -1.46
N ALA A 129 17.02 -23.19 -2.36
CA ALA A 129 18.48 -23.25 -2.42
C ALA A 129 19.11 -22.68 -1.15
N TYR A 130 18.71 -21.48 -0.75
CA TYR A 130 19.21 -20.83 0.47
C TYR A 130 18.95 -21.68 1.73
N ASN A 131 17.77 -22.31 1.84
CA ASN A 131 17.49 -23.21 2.97
C ASN A 131 18.40 -24.44 2.99
N ARG A 132 18.77 -25.00 1.83
CA ARG A 132 19.73 -26.12 1.77
C ARG A 132 21.12 -25.66 2.20
N ASP A 133 21.57 -24.50 1.72
CA ASP A 133 22.87 -23.92 2.08
C ASP A 133 22.93 -23.60 3.57
N LEU A 134 21.85 -23.05 4.13
CA LEU A 134 21.74 -22.76 5.55
C LEU A 134 21.81 -24.05 6.38
N LEU A 135 21.11 -25.11 5.97
CA LEU A 135 21.16 -26.40 6.64
C LEU A 135 22.56 -27.01 6.60
N GLN A 136 23.24 -26.93 5.45
CA GLN A 136 24.63 -27.40 5.31
C GLN A 136 25.57 -26.63 6.24
N ARG A 137 25.47 -25.29 6.27
CA ARG A 137 26.28 -24.46 7.18
C ARG A 137 25.99 -24.76 8.65
N SER A 138 24.74 -25.05 9.00
CA SER A 138 24.37 -25.48 10.36
C SER A 138 25.08 -26.79 10.74
N GLN A 139 25.07 -27.78 9.84
CA GLN A 139 25.75 -29.05 10.06
C GLN A 139 27.27 -28.88 10.18
N GLU A 140 27.88 -28.01 9.38
CA GLU A 140 29.31 -27.67 9.47
C GLU A 140 29.63 -26.99 10.82
N MET A 141 28.76 -26.08 11.28
CA MET A 141 28.90 -25.41 12.57
C MET A 141 28.79 -26.40 13.74
N GLU A 142 27.82 -27.32 13.69
CA GLU A 142 27.67 -28.40 14.67
C GLU A 142 28.90 -29.30 14.71
N ALA A 143 29.43 -29.71 13.55
CA ALA A 143 30.64 -30.52 13.46
C ALA A 143 31.87 -29.82 14.04
N LEU A 144 32.04 -28.51 13.76
CA LEU A 144 33.11 -27.70 14.35
C LEU A 144 32.93 -27.54 15.86
N GLN A 145 31.70 -27.36 16.34
CA GLN A 145 31.40 -27.28 17.76
C GLN A 145 31.75 -28.58 18.49
N GLU A 146 31.45 -29.74 17.90
CA GLU A 146 31.88 -31.04 18.44
C GLU A 146 33.41 -31.17 18.48
N GLN A 147 34.11 -30.74 17.44
CA GLN A 147 35.57 -30.76 17.39
C GLN A 147 36.17 -29.88 18.50
N LEU A 148 35.63 -28.68 18.69
CA LEU A 148 36.02 -27.78 19.78
C LEU A 148 35.79 -28.44 21.14
N GLN A 149 34.63 -29.07 21.37
CA GLN A 149 34.33 -29.73 22.63
C GLN A 149 35.30 -30.89 22.93
N ARG A 150 35.67 -31.68 21.91
CA ARG A 150 36.69 -32.73 22.03
C ARG A 150 38.07 -32.15 22.37
N LEU A 151 38.47 -31.05 21.72
CA LEU A 151 39.74 -30.38 22.01
C LEU A 151 39.78 -29.80 23.42
N LEU A 152 38.69 -29.22 23.90
CA LEU A 152 38.59 -28.72 25.28
C LEU A 152 38.77 -29.87 26.30
N LEU A 153 38.17 -31.03 26.05
CA LEU A 153 38.34 -32.22 26.90
C LEU A 153 39.81 -32.65 26.94
N VAL A 154 40.45 -32.81 25.78
CA VAL A 154 41.88 -33.18 25.69
C VAL A 154 42.77 -32.13 26.34
N ASN A 155 42.46 -30.84 26.19
CA ASN A 155 43.23 -29.77 26.82
C ASN A 155 43.15 -29.85 28.36
N ALA A 156 41.97 -30.11 28.90
CA ALA A 156 41.78 -30.31 30.34
C ALA A 156 42.57 -31.53 30.86
N GLU A 157 42.55 -32.65 30.13
CA GLU A 157 43.35 -33.83 30.46
C GLU A 157 44.86 -33.54 30.45
N LEU A 158 45.34 -32.79 29.46
CA LEU A 158 46.76 -32.40 29.37
C LEU A 158 47.17 -31.48 30.52
N ARG A 159 46.32 -30.51 30.90
CA ARG A 159 46.56 -29.67 32.09
C ARG A 159 46.62 -30.50 33.36
N HIS A 160 45.74 -31.49 33.51
CA HIS A 160 45.75 -32.40 34.66
C HIS A 160 47.02 -33.26 34.70
N LYS A 161 47.44 -33.82 33.55
CA LYS A 161 48.71 -34.56 33.43
C LYS A 161 49.92 -33.69 33.77
N LEU A 162 49.95 -32.46 33.28
CA LEU A 162 51.01 -31.50 33.60
C LEU A 162 51.06 -31.19 35.10
N ALA A 163 49.90 -30.94 35.73
CA ALA A 163 49.82 -30.71 37.17
C ALA A 163 50.31 -31.93 37.98
N ALA A 164 49.94 -33.14 37.57
CA ALA A 164 50.38 -34.38 38.20
C ALA A 164 51.91 -34.57 38.09
N VAL A 165 52.49 -34.34 36.91
CA VAL A 165 53.94 -34.42 36.70
C VAL A 165 54.68 -33.34 37.50
N GLN A 166 54.17 -32.11 37.54
CA GLN A 166 54.74 -31.05 38.38
C GLN A 166 54.69 -31.39 39.88
N ALA A 167 53.60 -31.99 40.35
CA ALA A 167 53.49 -32.45 41.75
C ALA A 167 54.49 -33.57 42.05
N GLN A 168 54.67 -34.52 41.13
CA GLN A 168 55.67 -35.58 41.25
C GLN A 168 57.10 -35.02 41.27
N LEU A 169 57.41 -34.03 40.43
CA LEU A 169 58.70 -33.37 40.40
C LEU A 169 59.01 -32.67 41.75
N ARG A 170 58.05 -31.93 42.30
CA ARG A 170 58.20 -31.29 43.62
C ARG A 170 58.43 -32.33 44.72
N ALA A 171 57.64 -33.39 44.75
CA ALA A 171 57.80 -34.45 45.74
C ALA A 171 59.15 -35.18 45.61
N ALA A 172 59.71 -35.32 44.41
CA ALA A 172 61.04 -35.86 44.21
C ALA A 172 62.13 -34.90 44.73
N GLN A 173 62.02 -33.60 44.43
CA GLN A 173 62.93 -32.57 44.95
C GLN A 173 62.91 -32.47 46.48
N ASP A 174 61.73 -32.57 47.09
CA ASP A 174 61.60 -32.54 48.55
C ASP A 174 62.26 -33.77 49.18
N ARG A 175 62.14 -34.97 48.57
CA ARG A 175 62.87 -36.17 49.00
C ARG A 175 64.39 -36.03 48.83
N GLU A 176 64.86 -35.40 47.76
CA GLU A 176 66.28 -35.10 47.58
C GLU A 176 66.79 -34.17 48.68
N ARG A 177 66.05 -33.10 49.00
CA ARG A 177 66.38 -32.18 50.11
C ARG A 177 66.40 -32.90 51.46
N GLU A 178 65.41 -33.76 51.72
CA GLU A 178 65.36 -34.59 52.92
C GLU A 178 66.54 -35.56 53.03
N HIS A 179 67.04 -36.07 51.90
CA HIS A 179 68.24 -36.91 51.85
C HIS A 179 69.56 -36.14 51.96
N GLU A 180 69.60 -34.86 51.56
CA GLU A 180 70.76 -33.98 51.71
C GLU A 180 70.92 -33.42 53.14
N LEU A 181 69.83 -33.29 53.91
CA LEU A 181 69.83 -32.75 55.28
C LEU A 181 70.65 -33.59 56.31
N PRO A 182 70.70 -34.93 56.26
CA PRO A 182 71.57 -35.74 57.13
C PRO A 182 73.06 -35.70 56.79
N LEU A 183 73.46 -35.23 55.60
CA LEU A 183 74.87 -35.10 55.20
C LEU A 183 75.52 -33.80 55.70
N GLN A 184 74.73 -32.90 56.29
CA GLN A 184 75.20 -31.61 56.78
C GLN A 184 75.11 -31.49 58.32
N GLY A 185 75.81 -32.38 59.03
CA GLY A 185 76.20 -32.18 60.43
C GLY A 185 77.11 -33.32 60.94
N PRO A 186 78.17 -33.08 61.75
CA PRO A 186 78.82 -31.84 62.18
C PRO A 186 80.21 -31.68 61.52
N GLY A 187 80.31 -30.86 60.48
CA GLY A 187 81.57 -30.49 59.82
C GLY A 187 81.86 -28.99 59.93
N LYS A 188 81.63 -28.39 61.09
CA LYS A 188 82.03 -27.00 61.38
C LYS A 188 83.00 -26.96 62.56
N ARG A 189 84.17 -27.56 62.39
CA ARG A 189 85.37 -27.35 63.23
C ARG A 189 86.63 -27.72 62.45
N ALA A 190 86.97 -26.91 61.45
CA ALA A 190 88.34 -26.78 60.94
C ALA A 190 88.31 -25.75 59.81
N GLU A 191 88.38 -24.47 60.16
CA GLU A 191 89.17 -23.49 59.41
C GLU A 191 89.04 -22.15 60.15
N GLU A 192 89.84 -22.05 61.21
CA GLU A 192 90.15 -20.81 61.90
C GLU A 192 91.65 -20.59 61.70
N GLN A 193 92.00 -19.64 60.81
CA GLN A 193 93.26 -18.87 60.69
C GLN A 193 93.26 -18.14 59.32
N ARG A 194 92.71 -16.91 59.21
CA ARG A 194 93.35 -15.57 59.36
C ARG A 194 94.44 -15.25 58.30
N PRO A 195 94.67 -13.97 57.88
CA PRO A 195 94.35 -12.71 58.58
C PRO A 195 93.77 -11.56 57.74
N GLU A 196 93.38 -10.53 58.50
CA GLU A 196 93.05 -9.12 58.19
C GLU A 196 93.71 -8.49 56.96
N LEU A 197 92.99 -7.57 56.30
CA LEU A 197 93.47 -6.25 55.83
C LEU A 197 92.25 -5.42 55.35
N ASP A 198 91.88 -4.39 56.11
CA ASP A 198 91.27 -3.13 55.60
C ASP A 198 92.37 -2.04 55.68
N PRO A 199 92.31 -0.85 55.03
CA PRO A 199 91.21 -0.22 54.27
C PRO A 199 91.63 0.37 52.90
N VAL A 200 90.68 0.86 52.08
CA VAL A 200 90.75 2.08 51.24
C VAL A 200 89.49 2.14 50.32
N THR A 201 88.63 3.13 50.60
CA THR A 201 87.55 3.65 49.74
C THR A 201 88.14 4.46 48.58
N PRO A 202 87.51 4.56 47.38
CA PRO A 202 86.44 5.56 47.17
C PRO A 202 85.28 5.18 46.20
N GLU A 203 84.08 5.67 46.54
CA GLU A 203 83.05 6.29 45.65
C GLU A 203 82.34 5.44 44.56
N ASP A 204 81.08 5.07 44.85
CA ASP A 204 79.77 5.22 44.13
C ASP A 204 79.73 5.36 42.56
N PRO A 205 78.61 5.06 41.83
CA PRO A 205 77.30 4.52 42.22
C PRO A 205 76.91 3.24 41.43
N THR A 206 76.01 2.35 41.86
CA THR A 206 74.58 2.60 42.06
C THR A 206 74.00 1.57 43.03
N HIS A 207 73.56 2.06 44.18
CA HIS A 207 72.59 1.37 45.02
C HIS A 207 71.19 1.48 44.40
N THR A 208 70.51 0.34 44.26
CA THR A 208 69.04 0.29 44.18
C THR A 208 68.54 -0.10 45.57
N PRO A 209 67.92 0.82 46.33
CA PRO A 209 67.15 0.49 47.53
C PRO A 209 65.63 0.57 47.27
N PRO A 210 64.80 0.11 48.22
CA PRO A 210 63.49 -0.48 47.99
C PRO A 210 62.34 0.52 47.92
N GLN A 211 61.21 0.06 47.38
CA GLN A 211 59.88 0.69 47.53
C GLN A 211 59.54 0.88 49.01
N PRO A 212 58.80 1.95 49.40
CA PRO A 212 57.33 1.96 49.26
C PRO A 212 56.69 3.34 48.98
N GLU A 213 55.39 3.28 48.70
CA GLU A 213 54.36 4.35 48.74
C GLU A 213 53.75 4.80 47.41
N HIS A 214 52.53 4.29 47.21
CA HIS A 214 51.52 4.69 46.24
C HIS A 214 51.23 6.19 46.21
N PRO A 215 50.94 6.74 45.02
CA PRO A 215 49.87 7.71 44.83
C PRO A 215 48.56 6.97 44.45
N PRO A 216 47.37 7.49 44.85
CA PRO A 216 46.12 6.73 44.80
C PRO A 216 45.57 6.59 43.39
N GLU A 217 45.14 5.36 43.10
CA GLU A 217 44.12 4.91 42.15
C GLU A 217 43.48 5.97 41.23
N ALA A 218 44.03 6.08 40.02
CA ALA A 218 43.26 6.45 38.83
C ALA A 218 43.19 5.22 37.91
N GLY A 219 42.24 4.33 38.22
CA GLY A 219 41.65 3.33 37.32
C GLY A 219 42.57 2.66 36.31
N GLN A 220 43.63 1.99 36.75
CA GLN A 220 44.38 1.07 35.88
C GLN A 220 43.48 -0.15 35.64
N CYS A 221 42.84 -0.18 34.47
CA CYS A 221 41.99 -1.26 34.00
C CYS A 221 42.76 -2.59 34.05
N GLY A 222 42.31 -3.53 34.89
CA GLY A 222 42.89 -4.85 35.06
C GLY A 222 42.53 -5.85 33.95
N PHE A 223 42.56 -5.41 32.68
CA PHE A 223 42.27 -6.30 31.55
C PHE A 223 43.54 -7.01 31.06
N SER A 224 43.44 -8.31 30.80
CA SER A 224 44.46 -9.06 30.06
C SER A 224 44.52 -8.62 28.59
N ARG A 225 45.65 -8.83 27.93
CA ARG A 225 45.80 -8.50 26.50
C ARG A 225 44.75 -9.21 25.64
N GLU A 226 44.48 -10.48 25.93
CA GLU A 226 43.46 -11.28 25.23
C GLU A 226 42.05 -10.75 25.46
N GLU A 227 41.76 -10.27 26.67
CA GLU A 227 40.46 -9.66 27.00
C GLU A 227 40.25 -8.35 26.23
N VAL A 228 41.30 -7.54 26.06
CA VAL A 228 41.23 -6.33 25.24
C VAL A 228 41.00 -6.67 23.76
N GLU A 229 41.68 -7.70 23.24
CA GLU A 229 41.45 -8.18 21.87
C GLU A 229 40.00 -8.65 21.68
N GLN A 230 39.44 -9.39 22.65
CA GLN A 230 38.05 -9.82 22.65
C GLN A 230 37.07 -8.62 22.72
N ILE A 231 37.28 -7.67 23.63
CA ILE A 231 36.44 -6.47 23.75
C ILE A 231 36.46 -5.67 22.45
N LEU A 232 37.61 -5.56 21.79
CA LEU A 232 37.71 -4.86 20.50
C LEU A 232 36.94 -5.57 19.40
N GLN A 233 36.95 -6.90 19.36
CA GLN A 233 36.16 -7.69 18.44
C GLN A 233 34.67 -7.49 18.70
N GLU A 234 34.21 -7.67 19.94
CA GLU A 234 32.81 -7.47 20.33
C GLU A 234 32.35 -6.04 20.04
N ARG A 235 33.21 -5.05 20.25
CA ARG A 235 32.94 -3.64 19.89
C ARG A 235 32.77 -3.46 18.39
N ASN A 236 33.58 -4.12 17.56
CA ASN A 236 33.43 -4.08 16.10
C ASN A 236 32.11 -4.73 15.67
N GLU A 237 31.76 -5.88 16.23
CA GLU A 237 30.50 -6.58 15.97
C GLU A 237 29.28 -5.76 16.40
N LEU A 238 29.33 -5.13 17.57
CA LEU A 238 28.28 -4.21 18.03
C LEU A 238 28.18 -2.99 17.11
N LYS A 239 29.29 -2.47 16.60
CA LYS A 239 29.29 -1.35 15.64
C LYS A 239 28.61 -1.75 14.33
N THR A 240 28.89 -2.94 13.81
CA THR A 240 28.21 -3.45 12.60
C THR A 240 26.72 -3.67 12.86
N ASN A 241 26.36 -4.25 14.02
CA ASN A 241 24.96 -4.48 14.38
C ASN A 241 24.18 -3.18 14.54
N VAL A 242 24.76 -2.16 15.18
CA VAL A 242 24.13 -0.83 15.30
C VAL A 242 23.95 -0.17 13.92
N PHE A 243 24.89 -0.37 13.00
CA PHE A 243 24.75 0.13 11.63
C PHE A 243 23.59 -0.57 10.89
N LEU A 244 23.55 -1.90 10.92
CA LEU A 244 22.48 -2.68 10.27
C LEU A 244 21.10 -2.35 10.86
N LEU A 245 20.99 -2.28 12.19
CA LEU A 245 19.74 -1.90 12.86
C LEU A 245 19.27 -0.49 12.50
N LYS A 246 20.19 0.46 12.24
CA LYS A 246 19.82 1.79 11.75
C LYS A 246 19.25 1.73 10.33
N GLU A 247 19.83 0.90 9.46
CA GLU A 247 19.35 0.70 8.09
C GLU A 247 17.99 -0.01 8.07
N GLU A 248 17.81 -1.08 8.85
CA GLU A 248 16.52 -1.77 9.00
C GLU A 248 15.43 -0.84 9.53
N LEU A 249 15.76 -0.03 10.54
CA LEU A 249 14.83 0.96 11.10
C LEU A 249 14.46 2.03 10.06
N ALA A 250 15.40 2.49 9.23
CA ALA A 250 15.13 3.40 8.13
C ALA A 250 14.27 2.74 7.04
N TYR A 251 14.53 1.46 6.73
CA TYR A 251 13.73 0.67 5.80
C TYR A 251 12.27 0.59 6.25
N PHE A 252 12.02 0.17 7.50
CA PHE A 252 10.65 0.10 8.01
C PHE A 252 9.96 1.46 8.08
N GLN A 253 10.70 2.52 8.44
CA GLN A 253 10.13 3.88 8.43
C GLN A 253 9.72 4.33 7.03
N ARG A 254 10.50 4.00 6.00
CA ARG A 254 10.11 4.27 4.61
C ARG A 254 8.91 3.43 4.20
N GLU A 255 8.92 2.15 4.52
CA GLU A 255 7.83 1.21 4.21
C GLU A 255 6.50 1.66 4.81
N LEU A 256 6.51 2.16 6.06
CA LEU A 256 5.32 2.71 6.72
C LEU A 256 4.70 3.89 5.96
N LEU A 257 5.50 4.70 5.27
CA LEU A 257 5.05 5.85 4.48
C LEU A 257 4.58 5.44 3.08
N THR A 258 5.33 4.52 2.43
CA THR A 258 5.00 4.00 1.10
C THR A 258 3.63 3.33 1.08
N ASP A 259 3.32 2.58 2.14
CA ASP A 259 2.09 1.77 2.23
C ASP A 259 0.89 2.60 2.78
N HIS A 260 1.04 3.93 2.90
CA HIS A 260 0.08 4.90 3.45
C HIS A 260 -0.57 4.53 4.80
N ARG A 261 0.04 3.59 5.55
CA ARG A 261 -0.50 3.07 6.82
C ARG A 261 -0.53 4.14 7.91
N VAL A 262 0.42 5.08 7.87
CA VAL A 262 0.62 6.09 8.90
C VAL A 262 0.89 7.45 8.25
N PRO A 263 0.15 8.52 8.61
CA PRO A 263 0.46 9.87 8.16
C PRO A 263 1.89 10.28 8.56
N GLY A 264 2.61 10.97 7.67
CA GLY A 264 4.02 11.34 7.88
C GLY A 264 4.27 12.15 9.16
N LEU A 265 3.35 13.05 9.52
CA LEU A 265 3.41 13.82 10.76
C LEU A 265 3.38 12.93 12.01
N LEU A 266 2.55 11.88 12.00
CA LEU A 266 2.45 10.94 13.11
C LEU A 266 3.72 10.09 13.22
N LEU A 267 4.29 9.68 12.08
CA LEU A 267 5.57 8.95 12.08
C LEU A 267 6.71 9.81 12.67
N GLU A 268 6.78 11.10 12.35
CA GLU A 268 7.76 12.00 12.95
C GLU A 268 7.54 12.18 14.46
N ALA A 269 6.28 12.34 14.90
CA ALA A 269 5.97 12.38 16.33
C ALA A 269 6.40 11.09 17.05
N MET A 270 6.16 9.92 16.44
CA MET A 270 6.62 8.64 16.95
C MET A 270 8.16 8.56 17.01
N LYS A 271 8.88 9.04 16.00
CA LYS A 271 10.35 9.08 16.01
C LYS A 271 10.87 9.94 17.16
N VAL A 272 10.30 11.12 17.39
CA VAL A 272 10.68 11.99 18.51
C VAL A 272 10.39 11.31 19.85
N ALA A 273 9.22 10.68 20.00
CA ALA A 273 8.86 9.95 21.21
C ALA A 273 9.82 8.78 21.49
N VAL A 274 10.15 7.99 20.47
CA VAL A 274 11.12 6.88 20.57
C VAL A 274 12.51 7.39 20.90
N ARG A 275 12.98 8.50 20.30
CA ARG A 275 14.27 9.11 20.64
C ARG A 275 14.31 9.57 22.10
N LYS A 276 13.23 10.18 22.60
CA LYS A 276 13.10 10.59 24.00
C LYS A 276 13.16 9.38 24.94
N GLN A 277 12.41 8.32 24.66
CA GLN A 277 12.45 7.09 25.45
C GLN A 277 13.80 6.38 25.37
N ARG A 278 14.43 6.34 24.19
CA ARG A 278 15.77 5.79 23.99
C ARG A 278 16.80 6.53 24.84
N LYS A 279 16.77 7.87 24.88
CA LYS A 279 17.69 8.68 25.71
C LYS A 279 17.51 8.32 27.19
N LYS A 280 16.27 8.22 27.67
CA LYS A 280 15.94 7.80 29.03
C LYS A 280 16.44 6.38 29.37
N ILE A 281 16.14 5.40 28.53
CA ILE A 281 16.54 4.00 28.75
C ILE A 281 18.06 3.87 28.68
N LYS A 282 18.71 4.49 27.69
CA LYS A 282 20.18 4.49 27.54
C LYS A 282 20.87 5.07 28.77
N ALA A 283 20.38 6.19 29.30
CA ALA A 283 20.95 6.81 30.49
C ALA A 283 20.87 5.86 31.70
N LYS A 284 19.72 5.22 31.90
CA LYS A 284 19.52 4.21 32.95
C LYS A 284 20.41 2.98 32.79
N MET A 285 20.55 2.45 31.58
CA MET A 285 21.39 1.28 31.31
C MET A 285 22.89 1.55 31.49
N LEU A 286 23.33 2.78 31.22
CA LEU A 286 24.75 3.16 31.30
C LEU A 286 25.12 3.86 32.62
N GLY A 287 24.15 4.07 33.52
CA GLY A 287 24.37 4.75 34.80
C GLY A 287 24.73 6.24 34.68
N THR A 288 24.46 6.88 33.53
CA THR A 288 24.70 8.33 33.35
C THR A 288 23.55 9.13 33.96
N PRO A 289 23.79 10.28 34.63
CA PRO A 289 22.75 11.08 35.26
C PRO A 289 21.70 11.53 34.24
N GLU A 290 20.42 11.38 34.60
CA GLU A 290 19.26 11.79 33.80
C GLU A 290 19.12 13.32 33.88
N GLU A 291 20.01 14.06 33.20
CA GLU A 291 19.91 15.52 33.12
C GLU A 291 18.71 15.92 32.26
N ALA A 292 17.91 16.83 32.82
CA ALA A 292 16.63 17.27 32.28
C ALA A 292 16.76 17.81 30.85
N GLU A 293 15.94 17.27 29.96
CA GLU A 293 15.54 17.81 28.65
C GLU A 293 16.51 18.81 28.00
N SER A 294 17.78 18.43 27.87
CA SER A 294 18.74 19.18 27.06
C SER A 294 18.47 18.86 25.59
N SER A 295 17.93 19.88 24.92
CA SER A 295 17.88 20.08 23.47
C SER A 295 19.31 20.23 22.97
N ASP A 296 20.00 19.11 22.79
CA ASP A 296 21.35 19.07 22.27
C ASP A 296 21.30 18.33 20.93
N ASP A 297 21.33 19.15 19.88
CA ASP A 297 21.28 18.80 18.47
C ASP A 297 22.59 18.13 18.06
N GLU A 298 22.56 16.82 17.85
CA GLU A 298 23.57 16.12 17.05
C GLU A 298 22.87 15.15 16.10
N ASP A 299 22.54 15.68 14.91
CA ASP A 299 22.72 15.05 13.59
C ASP A 299 21.94 15.87 12.55
N GLY A 300 22.60 16.88 11.98
CA GLY A 300 22.08 17.79 10.95
C GLY A 300 21.84 17.14 9.58
N SER A 301 21.10 16.04 9.50
CA SER A 301 20.90 15.29 8.27
C SER A 301 19.42 15.06 7.88
N TRP A 302 18.51 15.96 8.26
CA TRP A 302 17.07 15.77 8.05
C TRP A 302 16.38 16.75 7.07
N LEU A 303 17.13 17.51 6.26
CA LEU A 303 16.54 18.45 5.29
C LEU A 303 16.72 18.10 3.81
N GLN A 304 17.08 16.86 3.46
CA GLN A 304 17.06 16.40 2.07
C GLN A 304 15.97 15.36 1.85
N LEU A 305 14.71 15.77 2.05
CA LEU A 305 13.65 15.25 1.21
C LEU A 305 13.85 15.85 -0.18
N SER A 306 14.36 15.03 -1.10
CA SER A 306 14.19 15.26 -2.52
C SER A 306 12.68 15.36 -2.79
N SER A 307 12.20 16.59 -2.94
CA SER A 307 10.98 16.90 -3.67
C SER A 307 11.16 16.36 -5.07
N ASN A 308 10.77 15.11 -5.30
CA ASN A 308 10.52 14.64 -6.65
C ASN A 308 9.10 15.09 -6.96
N LYS A 309 9.00 16.28 -7.56
CA LYS A 309 7.84 16.68 -8.35
C LYS A 309 7.66 15.63 -9.44
N GLY A 310 6.68 14.75 -9.28
CA GLY A 310 6.14 13.91 -10.34
C GLY A 310 4.63 14.11 -10.33
N ASP A 311 4.09 14.50 -11.46
CA ASP A 311 2.72 14.97 -11.67
C ASP A 311 1.67 13.92 -11.29
N ASP A 312 0.95 14.14 -10.20
CA ASP A 312 -0.33 13.48 -9.91
C ASP A 312 -1.49 14.41 -10.34
N PRO A 313 -2.58 13.88 -10.95
CA PRO A 313 -3.77 14.67 -11.24
C PRO A 313 -4.41 15.20 -9.93
N PRO A 314 -5.10 16.35 -9.94
CA PRO A 314 -5.63 16.94 -8.72
C PRO A 314 -6.58 15.96 -8.03
N PRO A 315 -6.43 15.71 -6.71
CA PRO A 315 -7.31 14.81 -5.99
C PRO A 315 -8.73 15.39 -6.00
N SER A 316 -9.70 14.53 -6.33
CA SER A 316 -11.13 14.83 -6.35
C SER A 316 -11.54 15.57 -5.06
N GLU A 317 -12.07 16.79 -5.21
CA GLU A 317 -12.48 17.64 -4.10
C GLU A 317 -13.40 16.86 -3.15
N SER A 318 -12.89 16.62 -1.94
CA SER A 318 -13.62 15.92 -0.90
C SER A 318 -14.79 16.80 -0.45
N ARG A 319 -16.01 16.24 -0.41
CA ARG A 319 -17.24 16.91 0.07
C ARG A 319 -17.13 17.55 1.47
N ILE A 320 -16.06 17.24 2.20
CA ILE A 320 -15.74 17.84 3.50
C ILE A 320 -15.20 19.26 3.34
N GLN A 321 -14.47 19.57 2.25
CA GLN A 321 -13.99 20.94 1.98
C GLN A 321 -15.15 21.92 1.72
N SER A 322 -16.25 21.47 1.12
CA SER A 322 -17.46 22.31 0.96
C SER A 322 -18.15 22.68 2.28
N PHE A 323 -17.94 21.91 3.36
CA PHE A 323 -18.48 22.24 4.68
C PHE A 323 -17.64 23.29 5.43
N PHE A 324 -16.35 23.42 5.09
CA PHE A 324 -15.43 24.35 5.76
C PHE A 324 -14.92 25.47 4.86
N GLY A 325 -15.34 25.54 3.60
CA GLY A 325 -14.90 26.55 2.62
C GLY A 325 -15.06 27.99 3.11
N SER A 326 -16.12 28.29 3.86
CA SER A 326 -16.32 29.65 4.41
C SER A 326 -15.23 30.11 5.39
N TRP A 327 -14.46 29.18 5.96
CA TRP A 327 -13.39 29.47 6.91
C TRP A 327 -12.04 29.71 6.23
N TYR A 328 -11.87 29.25 4.98
CA TYR A 328 -10.61 29.37 4.24
C TYR A 328 -10.64 30.47 3.16
N HIS A 329 -11.81 31.04 2.84
CA HIS A 329 -11.91 32.11 1.84
C HIS A 329 -11.63 33.53 2.38
N SER A 330 -11.45 33.74 3.69
CA SER A 330 -11.19 35.09 4.23
C SER A 330 -9.72 35.53 4.20
N GLU A 331 -8.76 34.64 3.97
CA GLU A 331 -7.32 34.98 3.99
C GLU A 331 -6.61 34.86 2.63
N ALA A 332 -7.30 34.35 1.59
CA ALA A 332 -6.71 34.15 0.26
C ALA A 332 -6.96 35.30 -0.74
N GLU A 333 -7.83 36.26 -0.45
CA GLU A 333 -8.13 37.39 -1.36
C GLU A 333 -7.47 38.74 -0.97
N ALA A 334 -6.59 38.77 0.03
CA ALA A 334 -5.90 40.01 0.43
C ALA A 334 -4.57 40.29 -0.32
N SER A 335 -4.18 39.46 -1.29
CA SER A 335 -2.85 39.53 -1.90
C SER A 335 -2.84 39.54 -3.43
N GLU A 336 -3.90 39.94 -4.13
CA GLU A 336 -3.82 40.08 -5.60
C GLU A 336 -4.86 41.07 -6.17
N ALA A 337 -4.66 42.36 -5.92
CA ALA A 337 -5.30 43.41 -6.74
C ALA A 337 -4.38 44.63 -6.87
N LYS A 338 -3.46 44.51 -7.82
CA LYS A 338 -2.70 45.62 -8.40
C LYS A 338 -3.67 46.64 -9.00
N THR A 339 -3.53 47.89 -8.57
CA THR A 339 -3.46 49.09 -9.41
C THR A 339 -4.44 49.16 -10.59
N SER A 340 -5.51 49.93 -10.36
CA SER A 340 -5.95 51.05 -11.21
C SER A 340 -6.29 50.73 -12.68
N ASN A 341 -7.58 50.79 -13.03
CA ASN A 341 -8.17 51.92 -13.77
C ASN A 341 -9.66 51.69 -14.15
N THR A 342 -10.41 52.79 -14.14
CA THR A 342 -11.59 53.10 -14.98
C THR A 342 -13.00 52.71 -14.46
N THR A 343 -13.64 53.68 -13.79
CA THR A 343 -15.09 54.02 -13.82
C THR A 343 -15.56 54.45 -15.23
N PRO A 344 -16.87 54.42 -15.62
CA PRO A 344 -18.08 54.91 -14.90
C PRO A 344 -19.28 53.93 -14.98
N GLY A 345 -20.49 54.10 -14.43
CA GLY A 345 -21.27 55.16 -13.78
C GLY A 345 -22.64 54.51 -13.41
N GLU A 346 -23.24 54.79 -12.26
CA GLU A 346 -24.34 55.74 -12.00
C GLU A 346 -25.68 55.00 -11.76
N LEU A 347 -26.53 55.58 -10.88
CA LEU A 347 -27.82 55.12 -10.31
C LEU A 347 -27.66 54.20 -9.08
N GLY A 348 -27.94 54.61 -7.83
CA GLY A 348 -28.78 55.69 -7.31
C GLY A 348 -30.14 55.14 -6.85
N GLU A 349 -30.50 55.43 -5.60
CA GLU A 349 -31.79 55.20 -4.91
C GLU A 349 -32.01 53.79 -4.31
N GLU A 350 -32.68 53.60 -3.17
CA GLU A 350 -32.91 54.32 -1.91
C GLU A 350 -33.75 53.34 -1.06
N GLU A 351 -33.62 53.39 0.28
CA GLU A 351 -34.57 52.85 1.28
C GLU A 351 -34.75 51.31 1.33
N GLU A 352 -35.05 50.63 2.45
CA GLU A 352 -35.59 50.97 3.75
C GLU A 352 -35.26 49.77 4.66
N ALA A 353 -34.72 49.98 5.85
CA ALA A 353 -34.96 49.08 6.98
C ALA A 353 -36.24 49.62 7.67
N PRO A 354 -37.02 48.86 8.48
CA PRO A 354 -36.48 48.52 9.80
C PRO A 354 -37.13 47.32 10.55
N GLN A 355 -36.54 47.03 11.73
CA GLN A 355 -37.14 46.49 12.96
C GLN A 355 -37.09 44.97 13.23
N GLN A 356 -36.15 44.59 14.08
CA GLN A 356 -36.41 43.70 15.21
C GLN A 356 -37.13 44.47 16.34
N PRO A 357 -37.72 43.77 17.32
CA PRO A 357 -37.14 43.94 18.65
C PRO A 357 -36.96 42.63 19.44
N HIS A 358 -35.79 42.59 20.06
CA HIS A 358 -35.40 41.98 21.34
C HIS A 358 -36.53 41.59 22.32
N LEU A 359 -36.39 40.43 22.96
CA LEU A 359 -36.53 40.26 24.42
C LEU A 359 -35.54 39.18 24.92
N GLU A 360 -34.74 39.54 25.92
CA GLU A 360 -33.80 38.68 26.64
C GLU A 360 -34.46 37.98 27.87
N PRO A 361 -33.75 37.55 28.96
CA PRO A 361 -33.42 36.14 29.21
C PRO A 361 -33.90 35.66 30.59
N VAL A 362 -33.98 34.35 30.85
CA VAL A 362 -34.16 33.86 32.24
C VAL A 362 -33.42 32.53 32.46
N GLY A 363 -32.47 32.55 33.40
CA GLY A 363 -32.47 31.61 34.52
C GLY A 363 -31.76 30.26 34.37
N THR A 364 -30.47 30.30 34.72
CA THR A 364 -29.52 29.30 35.25
C THR A 364 -30.08 28.33 36.35
N PRO A 365 -29.27 27.43 36.97
CA PRO A 365 -28.96 26.03 36.63
C PRO A 365 -29.38 25.00 37.72
N LEU A 366 -29.18 23.69 37.51
CA LEU A 366 -28.76 22.67 38.52
C LEU A 366 -28.65 21.30 37.80
N ALA A 367 -27.45 20.79 37.54
CA ALA A 367 -26.67 19.83 38.36
C ALA A 367 -27.04 18.34 38.14
N PRO A 368 -26.07 17.41 38.29
CA PRO A 368 -26.08 16.09 37.66
C PRO A 368 -26.44 14.96 38.63
N ASN A 369 -26.79 13.79 38.08
CA ASN A 369 -26.30 12.45 38.47
C ASN A 369 -27.26 11.35 38.00
N SER A 370 -26.78 10.43 37.17
CA SER A 370 -26.82 8.96 37.35
C SER A 370 -25.92 8.31 36.31
#